data_AF-A0A6M1NWQ9-F1
#
_entry.id   AF-A0A6M1NWQ9-F1
#
_cell.length_a   1.000
_cell.length_b   1.000
_cell.length_c   1.000
_cell.angle_alpha   90.00
_cell.angle_beta   90.00
_cell.angle_gamma   90.00
#
_symmetry.space_group_name_H-M   'P 1'
#
loop_
_entity.id
_entity.type
_entity.pdbx_description
1 polymer ?
#
loop_
_entity_poly.entity_id
_entity_poly.type
_entity_poly.pdbx_seq_one_letter_code
_entity_poly.pdbx_strand_id
1 'polypeptide(L)'
;MYFTAEQLVYFVRNNHQELKNENIDPYYISSVTYGNESIFLAESDSTRQAFNKVYDKLIENSALDNADIAVLDSSNLLIYRRDSGSNTSFLSLEKGLRKFVISLKNSLC
;
A
#
# COMPACT_ATOMS: atom_id res chain seq x y z
N MET A 1 -0.23 15.40 18.13
CA MET A 1 0.22 15.71 19.51
C MET A 1 1.44 14.84 19.77
N TYR A 2 2.61 15.44 20.01
CA TYR A 2 3.84 14.70 20.27
C TYR A 2 4.17 14.82 21.75
N PHE A 3 4.49 13.69 22.40
CA PHE A 3 5.00 13.69 23.76
C PHE A 3 6.49 13.96 23.74
N THR A 4 6.98 14.83 24.62
CA THR A 4 8.42 15.02 24.81
C THR A 4 9.01 13.84 25.60
N ALA A 5 10.31 13.61 25.47
CA ALA A 5 11.01 12.58 26.25
C ALA A 5 10.80 12.77 27.76
N GLU A 6 10.75 14.03 28.24
CA GLU A 6 10.49 14.37 29.64
C GLU A 6 9.08 13.98 30.10
N GLN A 7 8.07 14.19 29.26
CA GLN A 7 6.69 13.78 29.56
C GLN A 7 6.57 12.26 29.65
N LEU A 8 7.29 11.54 28.80
CA LEU A 8 7.31 10.07 28.78
C LEU A 8 8.00 9.51 30.03
N VAL A 9 9.14 10.09 30.41
CA VAL A 9 9.84 9.75 31.66
C VAL A 9 8.98 10.05 32.89
N TYR A 10 8.28 11.19 32.90
CA TYR A 10 7.35 11.54 33.98
C TYR A 10 6.21 10.52 34.11
N PHE A 11 5.58 10.15 32.99
CA PHE A 11 4.51 9.15 32.98
C PHE A 11 4.96 7.79 33.48
N VAL A 12 6.08 7.26 32.95
CA VAL A 12 6.58 5.94 33.34
C VAL A 12 6.95 5.93 34.83
N ARG A 13 7.58 6.98 35.36
CA ARG A 13 7.93 7.07 36.79
C ARG A 13 6.71 7.04 37.70
N ASN A 14 5.65 7.76 37.34
CA ASN A 14 4.46 7.88 38.19
C ASN A 14 3.55 6.65 38.13
N ASN A 15 3.61 5.85 37.07
CA ASN A 15 2.75 4.67 36.89
C ASN A 15 3.52 3.35 36.93
N HIS A 16 4.81 3.36 37.31
CA HIS A 16 5.69 2.19 37.25
C HIS A 16 5.16 0.98 38.07
N GLN A 17 4.54 1.21 39.23
CA GLN A 17 3.98 0.12 40.03
C GLN A 17 2.74 -0.49 39.37
N GLU A 18 1.84 0.33 38.82
CA GLU A 18 0.67 -0.15 38.10
C GLU A 18 1.07 -0.93 36.84
N LEU A 19 2.00 -0.39 36.05
CA LEU A 19 2.53 -1.07 34.86
C LEU A 19 3.15 -2.43 35.19
N LYS A 20 3.89 -2.54 36.31
CA LYS A 20 4.43 -3.82 36.80
C LYS A 20 3.35 -4.78 37.28
N ASN A 21 2.38 -4.29 38.03
CA ASN A 21 1.31 -5.12 38.59
C ASN A 21 0.39 -5.67 37.49
N GLU A 22 0.21 -4.91 36.41
CA GLU A 22 -0.57 -5.30 35.24
C GLU A 22 0.26 -6.05 34.18
N ASN A 23 1.56 -6.26 34.43
CA ASN A 23 2.49 -6.91 33.50
C ASN A 23 2.49 -6.26 32.09
N ILE A 24 2.48 -4.92 32.07
CA ILE A 24 2.50 -4.11 30.86
C ILE A 24 3.92 -3.57 30.63
N ASP A 25 4.50 -3.91 29.49
CA ASP A 25 5.73 -3.30 28.99
C ASP A 25 5.38 -2.07 28.14
N PRO A 26 5.69 -0.83 28.58
CA PRO A 26 5.35 0.37 27.83
C PRO A 26 6.28 0.57 26.62
N TYR A 27 5.69 0.89 25.47
CA TYR A 27 6.41 1.27 24.25
C TYR A 27 6.03 2.70 23.84
N TYR A 28 6.95 3.40 23.19
CA TYR A 28 6.68 4.70 22.57
C TYR A 28 6.92 4.66 21.07
N ILE A 29 6.13 5.43 20.33
CA ILE A 29 6.32 5.61 18.89
C ILE A 29 7.36 6.71 18.70
N SER A 30 8.57 6.35 18.27
CA SER A 30 9.68 7.30 18.06
C SER A 30 9.50 8.17 16.82
N SER A 31 8.74 7.69 15.84
CA SER A 31 8.50 8.37 14.58
C SER A 31 7.25 7.82 13.90
N VAL A 32 6.57 8.68 13.16
CA VAL A 32 5.44 8.32 12.30
C VAL A 32 5.71 8.84 10.89
N THR A 33 5.40 8.04 9.89
CA THR A 33 5.49 8.46 8.49
C THR A 33 4.10 8.89 8.03
N TYR A 34 4.01 10.11 7.51
CA TYR A 34 2.80 10.62 6.87
C TYR A 34 3.00 10.61 5.36
N GLY A 35 1.97 10.18 4.66
CA GLY A 35 1.98 10.12 3.20
C GLY A 35 0.70 9.49 2.67
N ASN A 36 0.66 9.32 1.36
CA ASN A 36 -0.39 8.60 0.68
C ASN A 36 0.10 7.20 0.35
N GLU A 37 -0.76 6.21 0.53
CA GLU A 37 -0.49 4.81 0.21
C GLU A 37 -1.49 4.35 -0.85
N SER A 38 -1.00 3.67 -1.88
CA SER A 38 -1.84 3.03 -2.89
C SER A 38 -1.61 1.52 -2.83
N ILE A 39 -2.70 0.76 -2.83
CA ILE A 39 -2.68 -0.70 -2.86
C ILE A 39 -3.22 -1.14 -4.21
N PHE A 40 -2.41 -1.89 -4.95
CA PHE A 40 -2.76 -2.49 -6.22
C PHE A 40 -2.91 -4.00 -6.03
N LEU A 41 -4.08 -4.53 -6.35
CA LEU A 41 -4.31 -5.96 -6.39
C LEU A 41 -4.62 -6.36 -7.84
N ALA A 42 -3.87 -7.34 -8.34
CA ALA A 42 -4.11 -7.89 -9.67
C ALA A 42 -4.52 -9.35 -9.58
N GLU A 43 -5.50 -9.72 -10.40
CA GLU A 43 -5.94 -11.09 -10.61
C GLU A 43 -5.79 -11.40 -12.10
N SER A 44 -5.32 -12.59 -12.45
CA SER A 44 -5.07 -12.98 -13.83
C SER A 44 -5.32 -14.48 -14.03
N ASP A 45 -5.90 -14.84 -15.18
CA ASP A 45 -6.00 -16.24 -15.61
C ASP A 45 -4.66 -16.76 -16.20
N SER A 46 -3.65 -15.88 -16.33
CA SER A 46 -2.30 -16.24 -16.75
C SER A 46 -1.43 -16.72 -15.58
N THR A 47 -0.28 -17.31 -15.88
CA THR A 47 0.68 -17.69 -14.82
C THR A 47 1.25 -16.46 -14.13
N ARG A 48 1.53 -16.57 -12.83
CA ARG A 48 2.18 -15.51 -12.03
C ARG A 48 3.49 -15.01 -12.68
N GLN A 49 4.28 -15.92 -13.24
CA GLN A 49 5.53 -15.57 -13.92
C GLN A 49 5.28 -14.71 -15.16
N ALA A 50 4.30 -15.06 -15.98
CA ALA A 50 3.93 -14.29 -17.16
C ALA A 50 3.42 -12.91 -16.76
N PHE A 51 2.52 -12.83 -15.78
CA PHE A 51 2.01 -11.56 -15.26
C PHE A 51 3.13 -10.65 -14.72
N ASN A 52 4.01 -11.17 -13.86
CA ASN A 52 5.11 -10.39 -13.30
C ASN A 52 6.02 -9.81 -14.40
N LYS A 53 6.36 -10.61 -15.42
CA LYS A 53 7.16 -10.13 -16.55
C LYS A 53 6.50 -8.96 -17.28
N VAL A 54 5.18 -9.02 -17.46
CA VAL A 54 4.42 -7.94 -18.11
C VAL A 54 4.32 -6.72 -17.19
N TYR A 55 4.11 -6.93 -15.89
CA TYR A 55 4.12 -5.86 -14.89
C TYR A 55 5.45 -5.10 -14.87
N ASP A 56 6.58 -5.82 -14.87
CA ASP A 56 7.91 -5.21 -14.91
C ASP A 56 8.08 -4.36 -16.17
N LYS A 57 7.66 -4.89 -17.34
CA LYS A 57 7.65 -4.11 -18.59
C LYS A 57 6.79 -2.85 -18.50
N LEU A 58 5.64 -2.89 -17.82
CA LEU A 58 4.78 -1.73 -17.62
C LEU A 58 5.43 -0.66 -16.75
N ILE A 59 6.08 -1.05 -15.65
CA ILE A 59 6.81 -0.14 -14.75
C ILE A 59 8.00 0.49 -15.45
N GLU A 60 8.73 -0.28 -16.26
CA GLU A 60 9.90 0.18 -17.03
C GLU A 60 9.54 0.98 -18.28
N ASN A 61 8.25 1.11 -18.63
CA ASN A 61 7.77 1.65 -19.91
C ASN A 61 8.38 0.94 -21.14
N SER A 62 8.64 -0.36 -21.02
CA SER A 62 9.12 -1.21 -22.11
C SER A 62 8.00 -1.52 -23.11
N ALA A 63 8.36 -1.85 -24.35
CA ALA A 63 7.41 -2.25 -25.38
C ALA A 63 6.72 -3.58 -25.02
N LEU A 64 5.40 -3.64 -25.26
CA LEU A 64 4.60 -4.85 -25.08
C LEU A 64 4.46 -5.60 -26.40
N ASP A 65 4.60 -6.93 -26.34
CA ASP A 65 4.33 -7.84 -27.45
C ASP A 65 2.91 -8.44 -27.35
N ASN A 66 2.54 -9.25 -28.35
CA ASN A 66 1.19 -9.86 -28.41
C ASN A 66 0.94 -10.85 -27.26
N ALA A 67 1.98 -11.49 -26.72
CA ALA A 67 1.82 -12.38 -25.57
C ALA A 67 1.58 -11.57 -24.29
N ASP A 68 2.29 -10.44 -24.13
CA ASP A 68 2.04 -9.52 -23.01
C ASP A 68 0.60 -8.96 -23.05
N ILE A 69 0.11 -8.62 -24.24
CA ILE A 69 -1.27 -8.15 -24.44
C ILE A 69 -2.29 -9.21 -23.98
N ALA A 70 -2.10 -10.46 -24.38
CA ALA A 70 -3.01 -11.55 -23.98
C ALA A 70 -3.04 -11.78 -22.46
N VAL A 71 -1.90 -11.60 -21.78
CA VAL A 71 -1.84 -11.65 -20.32
C VAL A 71 -2.66 -10.51 -19.71
N LEU A 72 -2.51 -9.28 -20.20
CA LEU A 72 -3.25 -8.14 -19.65
C LEU A 72 -4.75 -8.19 -19.97
N ASP A 73 -5.13 -8.73 -21.12
CA ASP A 73 -6.55 -8.94 -21.48
C ASP A 73 -7.22 -10.00 -20.60
N SER A 74 -6.46 -10.96 -20.09
CA SER A 74 -6.92 -11.95 -19.11
C SER A 74 -6.72 -11.51 -17.65
N SER A 75 -6.48 -10.21 -17.40
CA SER A 75 -6.20 -9.68 -16.07
C SER A 75 -7.18 -8.58 -15.63
N ASN A 76 -7.41 -8.54 -14.31
CA ASN A 76 -8.15 -7.51 -13.61
C ASN A 76 -7.22 -6.74 -12.66
N LEU A 77 -7.44 -5.44 -12.50
CA LEU A 77 -6.72 -4.58 -11.56
C LEU A 77 -7.69 -3.89 -10.62
N LEU A 78 -7.45 -4.03 -9.33
CA LEU A 78 -8.17 -3.38 -8.26
C LEU A 78 -7.24 -2.36 -7.60
N ILE A 79 -7.70 -1.11 -7.49
CA ILE A 79 -6.90 0.00 -6.96
C ILE A 79 -7.58 0.57 -5.73
N TYR A 80 -6.86 0.59 -4.62
CA TYR A 80 -7.21 1.33 -3.42
C TYR A 80 -6.21 2.45 -3.18
N ARG A 81 -6.67 3.58 -2.64
CA ARG A 81 -5.84 4.66 -2.14
C ARG A 81 -6.22 4.99 -0.71
N ARG A 82 -5.24 5.05 0.16
CA ARG A 82 -5.34 5.59 1.50
C ARG A 82 -4.60 6.91 1.51
N ASP A 83 -5.35 7.98 1.62
CA ASP A 83 -4.81 9.31 1.89
C ASP A 83 -5.56 9.91 3.07
N SER A 84 -4.97 10.90 3.74
CA SER A 84 -5.59 11.56 4.90
C SER A 84 -6.76 12.49 4.52
N GLY A 85 -7.05 12.66 3.22
CA GLY A 85 -8.03 13.60 2.69
C GLY A 85 -9.34 12.97 2.21
N SER A 86 -9.39 11.64 2.07
CA SER A 86 -10.50 10.91 1.48
C SER A 86 -11.01 9.82 2.42
N ASN A 87 -12.32 9.85 2.69
CA ASN A 87 -13.01 8.78 3.43
C ASN A 87 -13.31 7.55 2.56
N THR A 88 -13.12 7.63 1.25
CA THR A 88 -13.29 6.50 0.32
C THR A 88 -11.94 5.98 -0.12
N SER A 89 -11.64 4.72 0.22
CA SER A 89 -10.38 4.08 -0.14
C SER A 89 -10.42 3.34 -1.48
N PHE A 90 -11.60 2.94 -1.96
CA PHE A 90 -11.73 2.28 -3.26
C PHE A 90 -11.68 3.32 -4.39
N LEU A 91 -10.80 3.11 -5.38
CA LEU A 91 -10.72 3.96 -6.56
C LEU A 91 -11.38 3.32 -7.78
N SER A 92 -10.95 2.11 -8.15
CA SER A 92 -11.49 1.44 -9.33
C SER A 92 -11.23 -0.06 -9.36
N LEU A 93 -12.05 -0.76 -10.17
CA LEU A 93 -11.81 -2.12 -10.62
C LEU A 93 -11.81 -2.10 -12.15
N GLU A 94 -10.65 -2.34 -12.74
CA GLU A 94 -10.44 -2.31 -14.17
C GLU A 94 -10.28 -3.72 -14.73
N LYS A 95 -10.81 -3.93 -15.93
CA LYS A 95 -10.70 -5.20 -16.66
C LYS A 95 -10.10 -4.95 -18.04
N GLY A 96 -9.19 -5.82 -18.43
CA GLY A 96 -8.55 -5.82 -19.75
C GLY A 96 -7.49 -4.74 -19.96
N LEU A 97 -6.67 -4.93 -21.00
CA LEU A 97 -5.43 -4.20 -21.28
C LEU A 97 -5.55 -2.69 -21.12
N ARG A 98 -6.49 -2.09 -21.85
CA ARG A 98 -6.51 -0.63 -22.05
C ARG A 98 -6.79 0.11 -20.74
N LYS A 99 -7.70 -0.41 -19.93
CA LYS A 99 -8.07 0.20 -18.65
C LYS A 99 -7.03 -0.11 -17.57
N PHE A 100 -6.46 -1.32 -17.58
CA PHE A 100 -5.36 -1.71 -16.70
C PHE A 100 -4.18 -0.73 -16.82
N VAL A 101 -3.70 -0.50 -18.04
CA VAL A 101 -2.50 0.32 -18.28
C VAL A 101 -2.75 1.79 -17.95
N ILE A 102 -3.91 2.34 -18.35
CA ILE A 102 -4.26 3.73 -18.05
C ILE A 102 -4.37 3.94 -16.55
N SER A 103 -5.10 3.08 -15.84
CA SER A 103 -5.33 3.25 -14.41
C SER A 103 -4.07 3.01 -13.58
N LEU A 104 -3.21 2.07 -13.97
CA LEU A 104 -1.90 1.90 -13.32
C LEU A 104 -1.02 3.14 -13.49
N LYS A 105 -0.89 3.66 -14.72
CA LYS A 105 -0.07 4.86 -14.98
C LYS A 105 -0.58 6.10 -14.26
N ASN A 106 -1.90 6.32 -14.25
CA ASN A 106 -2.50 7.45 -13.54
C ASN A 106 -2.37 7.36 -12.02
N SER A 107 -2.12 6.16 -11.48
CA SER A 107 -2.00 5.95 -10.03
C SER A 107 -0.55 5.93 -9.54
N LEU A 108 0.43 5.87 -10.46
CA LEU A 108 1.86 5.92 -10.17
C LEU A 108 2.45 7.34 -10.29
N CYS A 109 1.70 8.29 -10.87
CA CYS A 109 2.10 9.69 -11.09
C CYS A 109 1.43 10.64 -10.09
#